data_AF-A0A1T1BHT7-F1
#
_entry.id   AF-A0A1T1BHT7-F1
#
_cell.length_a   1.000
_cell.length_b   1.000
_cell.length_c   1.000
_cell.angle_alpha   90.00
_cell.angle_beta   90.00
_cell.angle_gamma   90.00
#
_symmetry.space_group_name_H-M   'P 1'
#
loop_
_entity.id
_entity.type
_entity.pdbx_description
1 polymer ?
#
loop_
_entity_poly.entity_id
_entity_poly.type
_entity_poly.pdbx_seq_one_letter_code
_entity_poly.pdbx_strand_id
1 'polypeptide(L)'
;MTKYNKIVVASLVLALATSGLAQEGAEAAGSNADNMYQGLRAIGAGLALGLGAIGTGIAQARIGSSLVGAVAEDPSKAGSLLLYFLLPETLVIFGFLALFILN
;
A
#
# COMPACT_ATOMS: atom_id res chain seq x y z
N MET A 1 11.58 5.38 -53.32
CA MET A 1 10.49 5.07 -52.35
C MET A 1 9.21 5.74 -52.82
N THR A 2 8.36 4.92 -53.44
CA THR A 2 7.13 5.26 -54.16
C THR A 2 6.21 6.10 -53.27
N LYS A 3 5.62 7.17 -53.80
CA LYS A 3 4.91 8.24 -53.07
C LYS A 3 3.92 7.73 -51.99
N TYR A 4 3.33 6.56 -52.20
CA TYR A 4 2.47 5.87 -51.25
C TYR A 4 3.14 5.55 -49.91
N ASN A 5 4.41 5.17 -49.88
CA ASN A 5 5.11 4.86 -48.64
C ASN A 5 5.33 6.11 -47.77
N LYS A 6 5.50 7.29 -48.39
CA LYS A 6 5.61 8.57 -47.67
C LYS A 6 4.27 8.99 -47.05
N ILE A 7 3.16 8.73 -47.74
CA ILE A 7 1.81 9.03 -47.23
C ILE A 7 1.45 8.11 -46.06
N VAL A 8 1.77 6.81 -46.17
CA VAL A 8 1.53 5.83 -45.10
C VAL A 8 2.37 6.12 -43.85
N VAL A 9 3.66 6.47 -44.03
CA VAL A 9 4.52 6.86 -42.90
C VAL A 9 4.06 8.18 -42.29
N ALA A 10 3.62 9.16 -43.09
CA ALA A 10 3.07 10.41 -42.57
C ALA A 10 1.78 10.21 -41.77
N SER A 11 0.87 9.32 -42.20
CA SER A 11 -0.34 8.99 -41.43
C SER A 11 -0.03 8.24 -40.13
N LEU A 12 0.99 7.37 -40.14
CA LEU A 12 1.41 6.63 -38.95
C LEU A 12 2.09 7.55 -37.92
N VAL A 13 2.92 8.49 -38.39
CA VAL A 13 3.55 9.51 -37.52
C VAL A 13 2.51 10.48 -36.98
N LEU A 14 1.53 10.88 -37.78
CA LEU A 14 0.43 11.72 -37.32
C LEU A 14 -0.44 11.01 -36.27
N ALA A 15 -0.70 9.71 -36.45
CA ALA A 15 -1.43 8.89 -35.48
C ALA A 15 -0.67 8.75 -34.14
N LEU A 16 0.65 8.55 -34.18
CA LEU A 16 1.49 8.51 -32.96
C LEU A 16 1.63 9.88 -32.28
N ALA A 17 1.70 10.98 -33.06
CA ALA A 17 1.75 12.33 -32.52
C ALA A 17 0.42 12.71 -31.83
N THR A 18 -0.72 12.23 -32.34
CA THR A 18 -2.02 12.44 -31.69
C THR A 18 -2.18 11.65 -30.40
N SER A 19 -1.52 10.49 -30.22
CA SER A 19 -1.52 9.79 -28.92
C SER A 19 -0.69 10.49 -27.84
N GLY A 20 0.31 11.30 -28.20
CA GLY A 20 1.08 12.11 -27.25
C GLY A 20 0.29 13.31 -26.70
N LEU A 21 -0.44 14.02 -27.58
CA LEU A 21 -1.26 15.18 -27.19
C LEU A 21 -2.64 14.79 -26.61
N ALA A 22 -3.15 13.60 -26.91
CA ALA A 22 -4.33 13.06 -26.24
C ALA A 22 -4.04 12.67 -24.79
N GLN A 23 -2.79 12.36 -24.44
CA GLN A 23 -2.42 12.01 -23.06
C GLN A 23 -2.38 13.24 -22.14
N GLU A 24 -1.95 14.40 -22.63
CA GLU A 24 -1.89 15.63 -21.83
C GLU A 24 -3.27 16.29 -21.60
N GLY A 25 -4.27 15.96 -22.43
CA GLY A 25 -5.65 16.43 -22.30
C GLY A 25 -6.62 15.42 -21.66
N ALA A 26 -6.25 14.14 -21.57
CA ALA A 26 -7.08 13.09 -20.97
C ALA A 26 -6.91 12.97 -19.43
N GLU A 27 -5.89 13.61 -18.85
CA GLU A 27 -5.71 13.66 -17.38
C GLU A 27 -6.68 14.65 -16.70
N ALA A 28 -7.34 15.54 -17.45
CA ALA A 28 -8.21 16.57 -16.88
C ALA A 28 -9.73 16.33 -17.01
N ALA A 29 -10.18 15.32 -17.78
CA ALA A 29 -11.63 15.11 -18.03
C ALA A 29 -12.06 13.64 -18.20
N GLY A 30 -11.18 12.68 -17.95
CA GLY A 30 -11.51 11.26 -17.88
C GLY A 30 -11.96 10.85 -16.48
N SER A 31 -13.25 11.05 -16.17
CA SER A 31 -13.98 10.35 -15.10
C SER A 31 -13.44 10.54 -13.66
N ASN A 32 -13.93 11.59 -12.97
CA ASN A 32 -13.75 11.80 -11.53
C ASN A 32 -14.04 10.57 -10.65
N ALA A 33 -14.85 9.62 -11.15
CA ALA A 33 -15.20 8.41 -10.43
C ALA A 33 -13.97 7.52 -10.19
N ASP A 34 -13.09 7.33 -11.17
CA ASP A 34 -11.90 6.47 -11.04
C ASP A 34 -10.87 7.05 -10.05
N ASN A 35 -10.76 8.38 -10.01
CA ASN A 35 -9.95 9.10 -9.03
C ASN A 35 -10.57 9.06 -7.62
N MET A 36 -11.89 9.14 -7.51
CA MET A 36 -12.60 8.97 -6.24
C MET A 36 -12.47 7.53 -5.70
N TYR A 37 -12.56 6.51 -6.56
CA TYR A 37 -12.33 5.12 -6.17
C TYR A 37 -10.88 4.89 -5.72
N GLN A 38 -9.89 5.44 -6.42
CA GLN A 38 -8.49 5.41 -5.97
C GLN A 38 -8.30 6.11 -4.62
N GLY A 39 -8.88 7.29 -4.43
CA GLY A 39 -8.81 8.02 -3.15
C GLY A 39 -9.46 7.25 -1.99
N LEU A 40 -10.63 6.63 -2.22
CA LEU A 40 -11.30 5.81 -1.21
C LEU A 40 -10.50 4.54 -0.88
N ARG A 41 -9.86 3.91 -1.88
CA ARG A 41 -8.96 2.76 -1.68
C ARG A 41 -7.75 3.14 -0.83
N ALA A 42 -7.14 4.29 -1.10
CA ALA A 42 -6.01 4.79 -0.31
C ALA A 42 -6.39 5.08 1.16
N ILE A 43 -7.56 5.70 1.38
CA ILE A 43 -8.09 5.94 2.74
C ILE A 43 -8.38 4.61 3.44
N GLY A 44 -9.02 3.66 2.76
CA GLY A 44 -9.31 2.33 3.30
C GLY A 44 -8.04 1.55 3.67
N ALA A 45 -7.02 1.61 2.82
CA ALA A 45 -5.71 1.00 3.07
C ALA A 45 -5.00 1.62 4.29
N GLY A 46 -5.01 2.96 4.39
CA GLY A 46 -4.46 3.68 5.53
C GLY A 46 -5.19 3.40 6.85
N LEU A 47 -6.52 3.32 6.83
CA LEU A 47 -7.34 2.96 8.00
C LEU A 47 -7.07 1.52 8.45
N ALA A 48 -6.98 0.56 7.53
CA ALA A 48 -6.71 -0.83 7.85
C ALA A 48 -5.35 -1.00 8.57
N LEU A 49 -4.30 -0.38 8.04
CA LEU A 49 -2.99 -0.38 8.70
C LEU A 49 -3.01 0.40 10.01
N GLY A 50 -3.58 1.60 10.03
CA GLY A 50 -3.58 2.47 11.21
C GLY A 50 -4.31 1.85 12.40
N LEU A 51 -5.50 1.30 12.19
CA LEU A 51 -6.26 0.64 13.25
C LEU A 51 -5.58 -0.67 13.71
N GLY A 52 -5.01 -1.44 12.77
CA GLY A 52 -4.23 -2.64 13.09
C GLY A 52 -2.99 -2.31 13.94
N ALA A 53 -2.27 -1.23 13.60
CA ALA A 53 -1.09 -0.76 14.34
C ALA A 53 -1.45 -0.28 15.75
N ILE A 54 -2.56 0.45 15.91
CA ILE A 54 -3.03 0.90 17.24
C ILE A 54 -3.36 -0.31 18.13
N GLY A 55 -4.13 -1.27 17.60
CA GLY A 55 -4.48 -2.48 18.35
C GLY A 55 -3.25 -3.29 18.77
N THR A 56 -2.30 -3.44 17.85
CA THR A 56 -1.03 -4.15 18.09
C THR A 56 -0.20 -3.45 19.17
N GLY A 57 -0.04 -2.12 19.08
CA GLY A 57 0.70 -1.34 20.06
C GLY A 57 0.10 -1.39 21.47
N ILE A 58 -1.24 -1.36 21.59
CA ILE A 58 -1.91 -1.50 22.89
C ILE A 58 -1.68 -2.90 23.49
N ALA A 59 -1.75 -3.95 22.67
CA ALA A 59 -1.47 -5.31 23.11
C ALA A 59 -0.02 -5.46 23.59
N GLN A 60 0.94 -4.97 22.79
CA GLN A 60 2.37 -5.02 23.13
C GLN A 60 2.72 -4.19 24.35
N ALA A 61 2.09 -3.02 24.58
CA ALA A 61 2.33 -2.22 25.78
C ALA A 61 2.00 -2.99 27.07
N ARG A 62 0.92 -3.78 27.05
CA ARG A 62 0.49 -4.60 28.20
C ARG A 62 1.35 -5.84 28.37
N ILE A 63 1.73 -6.50 27.27
CA ILE A 63 2.61 -7.68 27.32
C ILE A 63 4.02 -7.27 27.75
N GLY A 64 4.55 -6.17 27.22
CA GLY A 64 5.87 -5.64 27.54
C GLY A 64 6.03 -5.28 29.02
N SER A 65 5.04 -4.63 29.63
CA SER A 65 5.10 -4.29 31.05
C SER A 65 5.09 -5.53 31.95
N SER A 66 4.28 -6.55 31.60
CA SER A 66 4.29 -7.84 32.30
C SER A 66 5.59 -8.62 32.09
N LEU A 67 6.16 -8.54 30.89
CA LEU A 67 7.37 -9.26 30.52
C LEU A 67 8.60 -8.73 31.26
N VAL A 68 8.74 -7.41 31.41
CA VAL A 68 9.84 -6.81 32.18
C VAL A 68 9.81 -7.27 33.65
N GLY A 69 8.62 -7.36 34.26
CA GLY A 69 8.47 -7.89 35.61
C GLY A 69 8.84 -9.37 35.72
N ALA A 70 8.37 -10.20 34.77
CA ALA A 70 8.67 -11.63 34.76
C ALA A 70 10.16 -11.94 34.49
N VAL A 71 10.82 -11.15 33.64
CA VAL A 71 12.26 -11.26 33.38
C VAL A 71 13.09 -10.82 34.59
N ALA A 72 12.59 -9.87 35.38
CA ALA A 72 13.25 -9.48 36.63
C ALA A 72 13.22 -10.59 37.69
N GLU A 73 12.19 -11.44 37.68
CA GLU A 73 12.07 -12.61 38.59
C GLU A 73 12.94 -13.78 38.12
N ASP A 74 12.88 -14.14 36.84
CA ASP A 74 13.71 -15.20 36.26
C ASP A 74 14.23 -14.82 34.86
N PRO A 75 15.50 -14.38 34.75
CA PRO A 75 16.07 -13.99 33.47
C PRO A 75 16.25 -15.17 32.51
N SER A 76 16.26 -16.43 32.99
CA SER A 76 16.32 -17.61 32.13
C SER A 76 15.08 -17.74 31.23
N LYS A 77 13.96 -17.10 31.58
CA LYS A 77 12.70 -17.18 30.83
C LYS A 77 12.56 -16.10 29.76
N ALA A 78 13.51 -15.17 29.64
CA ALA A 78 13.42 -14.04 28.71
C ALA A 78 13.16 -14.47 27.26
N GLY A 79 13.84 -15.52 26.77
CA GLY A 79 13.64 -16.04 25.42
C GLY A 79 12.22 -16.53 25.15
N SER A 80 11.65 -17.30 26.07
CA SER A 80 10.26 -17.81 25.94
C SER A 80 9.23 -16.69 26.09
N LEU A 81 9.48 -15.72 26.96
CA LEU A 81 8.60 -14.56 27.16
C LEU A 81 8.58 -13.65 25.93
N LEU A 82 9.74 -13.44 25.28
CA LEU A 82 9.82 -12.66 24.05
C LEU A 82 8.95 -13.25 22.93
N LEU A 83 8.81 -14.58 22.86
CA LEU A 83 7.92 -15.20 21.87
C LEU A 83 6.47 -14.71 22.02
N TYR A 84 5.97 -14.56 23.26
CA TYR A 84 4.63 -14.03 23.52
C TYR A 84 4.52 -12.54 23.18
N PHE A 85 5.59 -11.77 23.30
CA PHE A 85 5.63 -10.36 22.89
C PHE A 85 5.56 -10.18 21.36
N LEU A 86 6.04 -11.16 20.59
CA LEU A 86 6.02 -11.13 19.13
C LEU A 86 4.68 -11.59 18.53
N LEU A 87 3.85 -12.37 19.24
CA LEU A 87 2.57 -12.85 18.71
C LEU A 87 1.65 -11.73 18.17
N PRO A 88 1.49 -10.58 18.84
CA PRO A 88 0.67 -9.48 18.35
C PRO A 88 1.15 -8.86 17.04
N GLU A 89 2.43 -8.99 16.66
CA GLU A 89 2.96 -8.42 15.42
C GLU A 89 2.25 -8.96 14.16
N THR A 90 1.67 -10.15 14.26
CA THR A 90 0.86 -10.72 13.18
C THR A 90 -0.35 -9.84 12.83
N LEU A 91 -0.92 -9.12 13.80
CA LEU A 91 -2.07 -8.24 13.60
C LEU A 91 -1.70 -7.02 12.75
N VAL A 92 -0.56 -6.39 13.03
CA VAL A 92 -0.10 -5.25 12.22
C VAL A 92 0.33 -5.71 10.83
N ILE A 93 0.90 -6.91 10.69
CA ILE A 93 1.24 -7.48 9.38
C ILE A 93 -0.02 -7.69 8.53
N PHE A 94 -1.14 -8.13 9.12
CA PHE A 94 -2.41 -8.21 8.39
C PHE A 94 -2.94 -6.83 7.96
N GLY A 95 -2.79 -5.80 8.80
CA GLY A 95 -3.09 -4.42 8.42
C GLY A 95 -2.18 -3.90 7.30
N PHE A 96 -0.90 -4.27 7.32
CA PHE A 96 0.07 -3.93 6.29
C PHE A 96 -0.22 -4.63 4.96
N LEU A 97 -0.66 -5.88 4.99
CA LEU A 97 -1.09 -6.63 3.81
C LEU A 97 -2.21 -5.91 3.05
N ALA A 98 -3.10 -5.19 3.75
CA ALA A 98 -4.16 -4.41 3.11
C ALA A 98 -3.62 -3.34 2.15
N LEU A 99 -2.41 -2.80 2.40
CA LEU A 99 -1.79 -1.87 1.47
C LEU A 99 -1.52 -2.50 0.11
N PHE A 100 -1.07 -3.76 0.05
CA PHE A 100 -0.77 -4.44 -1.21
C PHE A 100 -2.01 -4.91 -1.96
N ILE A 101 -3.11 -5.16 -1.25
CA ILE A 101 -4.36 -5.62 -1.85
C ILE A 101 -5.20 -4.44 -2.35
N LEU A 102 -5.20 -3.31 -1.63
CA LEU A 102 -6.05 -2.16 -1.94
C LEU A 102 -5.38 -1.13 -2.85
N ASN A 103 -4.04 -1.10 -2.94
CA ASN A 103 -3.28 -0.30 -3.90
C ASN A 103 -3.37 -0.86 -5.33
#